data_AF-A0A818IIW3-F1
#
_entry.id   AF-A0A818IIW3-F1
#
_cell.length_a   1.000
_cell.length_b   1.000
_cell.length_c   1.000
_cell.angle_alpha   90.00
_cell.angle_beta   90.00
_cell.angle_gamma   90.00
#
_symmetry.space_group_name_H-M   'P 1'
#
loop_
_entity.id
_entity.type
_entity.pdbx_description
1 polymer ?
#
loop_
_entity_poly.entity_id
_entity_poly.type
_entity_poly.pdbx_seq_one_letter_code
_entity_poly.pdbx_strand_id
1 'polypeptide(L)'
;MVYFQLEDLPNTVKSMLKSIGLIAMCNSNYLSTKSNKKKFFDPIVQDLNILQTRGLSIPNSASRLNFVFTVLTGDHLASNDIGGFQKSFSNGYFCRHCYMNYDERFTPLNEISHALRTTDEHDNLVKELLTLNNHTVLRGVVDDSPLSKLIGFHPVISLPNDIMHDINEGLCGKVLLAMLRETSTKRLLSYGEIEDRLISFKYGFNDKENKPPILRKKHLAKGKLIGTASQKMCLFTLFPIIFFDIIEQLDTREVYTCLREIVSLLYACPFRKSWLSYLYSLTIRFQCLMVHLLPNFLTSKVHLIIHYASQIGMFGPPVRHWCMRFEAKHQVFKRLAVKSNNYKNILYTLSKRHQLRQCLFFSSSNYYDINNEGYSSRTKQFLMLPADIRRLLQENIKNVDQHTLFMEYERLQFNHVMFVKNSVFVNNLIHEEEIPSFFHLIFIFQVDNVWLLVVEELNTVAFNESLWSYELEHTHLLSIKKPDELIRIVAKGLDIYEVNRKSYVNVLSRLTKERNKI
;
A
#
# COMPACT_ATOMS: atom_id res chain seq x y z
N MET A 1 14.59 10.69 10.43
CA MET A 1 14.24 11.80 9.51
C MET A 1 12.76 12.05 9.66
N VAL A 2 12.31 13.29 9.59
CA VAL A 2 10.90 13.67 9.70
C VAL A 2 10.45 14.23 8.35
N TYR A 3 9.38 13.66 7.81
CA TYR A 3 8.80 14.04 6.52
C TYR A 3 7.41 14.64 6.72
N PHE A 4 6.88 15.28 5.68
CA PHE A 4 5.49 15.66 5.61
C PHE A 4 4.92 15.40 4.22
N GLN A 5 3.60 15.28 4.17
CA GLN A 5 2.81 15.17 2.96
C GLN A 5 1.47 15.86 3.19
N LEU A 6 0.94 16.51 2.14
CA LEU A 6 -0.39 17.13 2.18
C LEU A 6 -1.44 16.10 1.77
N GLU A 7 -2.45 15.89 2.61
CA GLU A 7 -3.48 14.86 2.40
C GLU A 7 -4.54 15.25 1.36
N ASP A 8 -4.80 16.54 1.17
CA ASP A 8 -5.82 17.03 0.22
C ASP A 8 -5.36 17.01 -1.25
N LEU A 9 -4.11 16.63 -1.50
CA LEU A 9 -3.64 16.42 -2.86
C LEU A 9 -4.30 15.17 -3.48
N PRO A 10 -4.59 15.18 -4.80
CA PRO A 10 -5.03 13.98 -5.50
C PRO A 10 -4.11 12.79 -5.22
N ASN A 11 -4.67 11.59 -5.02
CA ASN A 11 -3.88 10.39 -4.67
C ASN A 11 -2.72 10.11 -5.64
N THR A 12 -2.93 10.52 -6.88
CA THR A 12 -2.02 10.40 -8.03
C THR A 12 -0.77 11.23 -7.82
N VAL A 13 -0.95 12.46 -7.34
CA VAL A 13 0.11 13.37 -6.91
C VAL A 13 0.74 12.88 -5.60
N LYS A 14 -0.07 12.47 -4.62
CA LYS A 14 0.45 11.96 -3.33
C LYS A 14 1.32 10.71 -3.49
N SER A 15 1.08 9.91 -4.52
CA SER A 15 1.90 8.75 -4.78
C SER A 15 3.35 9.12 -5.19
N MET A 16 3.64 10.35 -5.60
CA MET A 16 4.97 10.73 -6.10
C MET A 16 5.99 10.98 -4.99
N LEU A 17 7.26 10.60 -5.18
CA LEU A 17 8.30 10.89 -4.18
C LEU A 17 8.64 12.39 -4.07
N LYS A 18 8.29 13.21 -5.08
CA LYS A 18 8.45 14.66 -5.06
C LYS A 18 7.41 15.38 -4.20
N SER A 19 6.25 14.76 -3.94
CA SER A 19 5.22 15.33 -3.04
C SER A 19 5.54 15.12 -1.55
N ILE A 20 6.53 14.30 -1.22
CA ILE A 20 6.98 14.09 0.16
C ILE A 20 8.08 15.10 0.48
N GLY A 21 7.77 16.03 1.38
CA GLY A 21 8.71 17.03 1.88
C GLY A 21 9.55 16.52 3.05
N LEU A 22 10.74 17.10 3.22
CA LEU A 22 11.62 16.85 4.37
C LEU A 22 11.48 18.03 5.35
N ILE A 23 11.05 17.76 6.59
CA ILE A 23 11.02 18.75 7.67
C ILE A 23 12.41 18.83 8.32
N ALA A 24 12.88 17.70 8.85
CA ALA A 24 14.06 17.68 9.71
C ALA A 24 14.84 16.37 9.63
N MET A 25 16.14 16.45 9.91
CA MET A 25 17.04 15.31 10.02
C MET A 25 17.83 15.39 11.32
N CYS A 26 17.95 14.26 12.02
CA CYS A 26 18.72 14.15 13.25
C CYS A 26 19.40 12.78 13.30
N ASN A 27 20.53 12.70 14.01
CA ASN A 27 21.16 11.44 14.36
C ASN A 27 20.32 10.75 15.45
N SER A 28 19.98 9.47 15.26
CA SER A 28 19.20 8.69 16.22
C SER A 28 19.82 8.64 17.62
N ASN A 29 21.15 8.70 17.73
CA ASN A 29 21.84 8.68 19.02
C ASN A 29 21.58 9.96 19.82
N TYR A 30 21.39 11.10 19.14
CA TYR A 30 21.02 12.34 19.81
C TYR A 30 19.62 12.25 20.43
N LEU A 31 18.69 11.58 19.76
CA LEU A 31 17.31 11.36 20.19
C LEU A 31 17.15 10.27 21.27
N SER A 32 18.25 9.77 21.84
CA SER A 32 18.19 8.72 22.87
C SER A 32 17.60 9.20 24.20
N THR A 33 17.68 10.50 24.49
CA THR A 33 17.18 11.09 25.75
C THR A 33 15.90 11.89 25.55
N LYS A 34 15.02 11.89 26.56
CA LYS A 34 13.79 12.69 26.60
C LYS A 34 14.05 14.17 26.30
N SER A 35 15.04 14.75 26.95
CA SER A 35 15.40 16.17 26.80
C SER A 35 15.79 16.50 25.35
N ASN A 36 16.61 15.67 24.71
CA ASN A 36 17.03 15.91 23.33
C ASN A 36 15.90 15.69 22.33
N LYS A 37 15.01 14.71 22.55
CA LYS A 37 13.80 14.54 21.72
C LYS A 37 12.92 15.78 21.78
N LYS A 38 12.64 16.28 22.99
CA LYS A 38 11.85 17.48 23.18
C LYS A 38 12.48 18.68 22.47
N LYS A 39 13.78 18.92 22.68
CA LYS A 39 14.53 19.99 21.97
C LYS A 39 14.46 19.87 20.44
N PHE A 40 14.46 18.66 19.91
CA PHE A 40 14.38 18.42 18.46
C PHE A 40 12.97 18.69 17.90
N PHE A 41 11.92 18.28 18.60
CA PHE A 41 10.54 18.41 18.13
C PHE A 41 9.87 19.75 18.49
N ASP A 42 10.27 20.41 19.57
CA ASP A 42 9.73 21.71 20.00
C ASP A 42 9.63 22.75 18.86
N PRO A 43 10.67 23.01 18.04
CA PRO A 43 10.54 23.97 16.93
C PRO A 43 9.55 23.50 15.85
N ILE A 44 9.49 22.19 15.57
CA ILE A 44 8.54 21.63 14.60
C ILE A 44 7.11 21.83 15.10
N VAL A 45 6.87 21.58 16.39
CA VAL A 45 5.56 21.78 17.03
C VAL A 45 5.14 23.25 16.99
N GLN A 46 6.07 24.18 17.27
CA GLN A 46 5.80 25.61 17.20
C GLN A 46 5.42 26.05 15.79
N ASP A 47 6.18 25.63 14.78
CA ASP A 47 5.91 25.97 13.38
C ASP A 47 4.56 25.41 12.91
N LEU A 48 4.26 24.15 13.24
CA LEU A 48 2.96 23.54 12.91
C LEU A 48 1.80 24.25 13.61
N ASN A 49 1.95 24.64 14.88
CA ASN A 49 0.94 25.42 15.58
C ASN A 49 0.72 26.80 14.95
N ILE A 50 1.78 27.45 14.45
CA ILE A 50 1.67 28.70 13.68
C ILE A 50 0.91 28.44 12.37
N LEU A 51 1.23 27.38 11.63
CA LEU A 51 0.53 27.04 10.39
C LEU A 51 -0.95 26.70 10.61
N GLN A 52 -1.29 26.11 11.76
CA GLN A 52 -2.67 25.78 12.15
C GLN A 52 -3.47 27.02 12.56
N THR A 53 -2.90 27.89 13.38
CA THR A 53 -3.63 29.01 14.00
C THR A 53 -3.54 30.29 13.19
N ARG A 54 -2.37 30.59 12.63
CA ARG A 54 -2.11 31.79 11.83
C ARG A 54 -2.15 31.50 10.34
N GLY A 55 -1.81 30.30 9.88
CA GLY A 55 -1.76 29.98 8.45
C GLY A 55 -0.72 30.80 7.66
N LEU A 56 -0.72 30.62 6.33
CA LEU A 56 0.13 31.36 5.39
C LEU A 56 -0.68 32.41 4.63
N SER A 57 -0.08 33.58 4.39
CA SER A 57 -0.68 34.60 3.52
C SER A 57 -0.64 34.12 2.06
N ILE A 58 -1.75 34.26 1.34
CA ILE A 58 -1.80 33.98 -0.10
C ILE A 58 -1.46 35.27 -0.85
N PRO A 59 -0.48 35.28 -1.78
CA PRO A 59 -0.20 36.46 -2.59
C PRO A 59 -1.46 36.96 -3.31
N ASN A 60 -1.69 38.28 -3.29
CA ASN A 60 -2.86 38.93 -3.90
C ASN A 60 -4.22 38.50 -3.34
N SER A 61 -4.27 38.00 -2.10
CA SER A 61 -5.52 37.65 -1.43
C SER A 61 -5.51 38.09 0.04
N ALA A 62 -6.66 38.53 0.54
CA ALA A 62 -6.87 38.78 1.97
C ALA A 62 -7.00 37.46 2.75
N SER A 63 -7.24 36.35 2.07
CA SER A 63 -7.40 35.03 2.67
C SER A 63 -6.06 34.44 3.10
N ARG A 64 -6.13 33.60 4.13
CA ARG A 64 -5.00 32.84 4.66
C ARG A 64 -5.24 31.36 4.49
N LEU A 65 -4.18 30.61 4.22
CA LEU A 65 -4.22 29.16 4.09
C LEU A 65 -3.73 28.53 5.39
N ASN A 66 -4.64 27.93 6.15
CA ASN A 66 -4.32 27.20 7.36
C ASN A 66 -4.04 25.74 7.02
N PHE A 67 -3.06 25.13 7.70
CA PHE A 67 -2.71 23.73 7.53
C PHE A 67 -2.99 23.01 8.83
N VAL A 68 -3.77 21.94 8.79
CA VAL A 68 -4.17 21.17 9.97
C VAL A 68 -3.37 19.86 10.04
N PHE A 69 -2.85 19.54 11.22
CA PHE A 69 -2.26 18.25 11.50
C PHE A 69 -3.35 17.17 11.48
N THR A 70 -3.12 16.10 10.72
CA THR A 70 -4.07 15.00 10.59
C THR A 70 -3.61 13.77 11.38
N VAL A 71 -2.50 13.17 10.98
CA VAL A 71 -1.95 11.96 11.59
C VAL A 71 -0.43 11.95 11.52
N LEU A 72 0.21 11.22 12.44
CA LEU A 72 1.62 10.89 12.37
C LEU A 72 1.79 9.39 12.13
N THR A 73 2.47 9.05 11.04
CA THR A 73 2.65 7.67 10.58
C THR A 73 4.08 7.21 10.83
N GLY A 74 4.23 5.99 11.35
CA GLY A 74 5.54 5.36 11.53
C GLY A 74 5.39 3.86 11.76
N ASP A 75 6.51 3.14 11.75
CA ASP A 75 6.49 1.76 12.25
C ASP A 75 6.10 1.73 13.74
N HIS A 76 5.84 0.54 14.28
CA HIS A 76 5.45 0.38 15.68
C HIS A 76 6.47 0.96 16.65
N LEU A 77 7.76 0.78 16.36
CA LEU A 77 8.83 1.19 17.25
C LEU A 77 8.90 2.72 17.34
N ALA A 78 8.90 3.40 16.20
CA ALA A 78 8.92 4.86 16.09
C ALA A 78 7.63 5.47 16.64
N SER A 79 6.48 4.88 16.34
CA SER A 79 5.18 5.38 16.83
C SER A 79 5.09 5.26 18.36
N ASN A 80 5.50 4.14 18.95
CA ASN A 80 5.54 4.00 20.40
C ASN A 80 6.58 4.95 21.02
N ASP A 81 7.75 5.12 20.39
CA ASP A 81 8.82 6.01 20.87
C ASP A 81 8.40 7.50 20.92
N ILE A 82 7.63 7.95 19.91
CA ILE A 82 7.08 9.30 19.84
C ILE A 82 5.83 9.44 20.72
N GLY A 83 5.03 8.39 20.85
CA GLY A 83 3.82 8.41 21.67
C GLY A 83 4.06 8.31 23.18
N GLY A 84 5.30 8.08 23.62
CA GLY A 84 5.59 7.89 25.05
C GLY A 84 5.20 6.50 25.57
N PHE A 85 5.11 5.50 24.70
CA PHE A 85 4.80 4.12 25.03
C PHE A 85 6.05 3.24 25.10
N GLN A 86 5.95 2.11 25.80
CA GLN A 86 6.99 1.11 25.83
C GLN A 86 7.29 0.58 24.42
N LYS A 87 8.58 0.32 24.16
CA LYS A 87 9.07 -0.18 22.87
C LYS A 87 9.21 -1.70 22.80
N SER A 88 8.83 -2.38 23.87
CA SER A 88 8.76 -3.84 23.93
C SER A 88 7.39 -4.31 23.44
N PHE A 89 7.41 -5.26 22.52
CA PHE A 89 6.21 -5.90 21.97
C PHE A 89 6.07 -7.36 22.43
N SER A 90 6.87 -7.74 23.43
CA SER A 90 6.99 -9.11 23.93
C SER A 90 6.68 -9.25 25.42
N ASN A 91 6.14 -8.20 26.07
CA ASN A 91 5.73 -8.21 27.48
C ASN A 91 4.74 -7.06 27.79
N GLY A 92 4.03 -7.17 28.91
CA GLY A 92 3.18 -6.12 29.46
C GLY A 92 2.15 -5.55 28.47
N TYR A 93 1.80 -4.28 28.65
CA TYR A 93 0.82 -3.59 27.80
C TYR A 93 1.48 -3.04 26.53
N PHE A 94 1.60 -3.89 25.51
CA PHE A 94 2.32 -3.57 24.28
C PHE A 94 1.53 -2.71 23.27
N CYS A 95 0.20 -2.65 23.42
CA CYS A 95 -0.67 -1.97 22.48
C CYS A 95 -0.88 -0.50 22.88
N ARG A 96 -0.73 0.41 21.91
CA ARG A 96 -0.99 1.85 22.09
C ARG A 96 -2.45 2.26 21.95
N HIS A 97 -3.31 1.33 21.51
CA HIS A 97 -4.74 1.58 21.25
C HIS A 97 -5.66 0.99 22.32
N CYS A 98 -5.19 -0.02 23.05
CA CYS A 98 -5.97 -0.69 24.10
C CYS A 98 -5.06 -1.18 25.23
N TYR A 99 -5.66 -1.67 26.30
CA TYR A 99 -4.98 -2.25 27.46
C TYR A 99 -4.79 -3.78 27.35
N MET A 100 -4.57 -4.31 26.14
CA MET A 100 -4.23 -5.71 25.97
C MET A 100 -2.89 -6.04 26.65
N ASN A 101 -2.91 -6.97 27.62
CA ASN A 101 -1.69 -7.52 28.18
C ASN A 101 -1.10 -8.55 27.20
N TYR A 102 0.23 -8.61 27.14
CA TYR A 102 0.94 -9.59 26.35
C TYR A 102 0.46 -11.00 26.66
N ASP A 103 0.28 -11.37 27.92
CA ASP A 103 -0.07 -12.75 28.28
C ASP A 103 -1.47 -13.17 27.79
N GLU A 104 -2.36 -12.21 27.56
CA GLU A 104 -3.75 -12.41 27.13
C GLU A 104 -3.92 -12.26 25.60
N ARG A 105 -2.88 -11.87 24.87
CA ARG A 105 -2.95 -11.42 23.47
C ARG A 105 -3.47 -12.45 22.47
N PHE A 106 -3.57 -13.71 22.87
CA PHE A 106 -4.05 -14.83 22.04
C PHE A 106 -5.38 -15.40 22.49
N THR A 107 -5.96 -14.86 23.56
CA THR A 107 -7.33 -15.19 23.91
C THR A 107 -8.26 -14.55 22.87
N PRO A 108 -9.19 -15.32 22.29
CA PRO A 108 -10.22 -14.79 21.41
C PRO A 108 -10.95 -13.57 22.02
N LEU A 109 -11.16 -12.52 21.23
CA LEU A 109 -11.76 -11.28 21.75
C LEU A 109 -13.24 -11.37 22.10
N ASN A 110 -13.96 -12.39 21.62
CA ASN A 110 -15.29 -12.71 22.12
C ASN A 110 -15.27 -13.16 23.60
N GLU A 111 -14.11 -13.54 24.11
CA GLU A 111 -13.91 -14.01 25.49
C GLU A 111 -13.30 -12.93 26.41
N ILE A 112 -12.93 -11.74 25.88
CA ILE A 112 -12.33 -10.63 26.65
C ILE A 112 -12.99 -9.29 26.32
N SER A 113 -13.30 -8.48 27.33
CA SER A 113 -13.72 -7.08 27.12
C SER A 113 -12.61 -6.24 26.49
N HIS A 114 -12.83 -5.73 25.28
CA HIS A 114 -11.86 -4.89 24.60
C HIS A 114 -11.78 -3.47 25.23
N ALA A 115 -10.88 -3.29 26.19
CA ALA A 115 -10.68 -1.99 26.84
C ALA A 115 -9.76 -1.09 25.99
N LEU A 116 -10.36 -0.25 25.15
CA LEU A 116 -9.67 0.81 24.42
C LEU A 116 -9.09 1.84 25.39
N ARG A 117 -7.95 2.44 25.02
CA ARG A 117 -7.44 3.61 25.75
C ARG A 117 -8.28 4.83 25.39
N THR A 118 -8.58 5.65 26.39
CA THR A 118 -9.13 6.99 26.16
C THR A 118 -8.05 8.06 26.34
N THR A 119 -8.31 9.27 25.83
CA THR A 119 -7.42 10.42 26.02
C THR A 119 -7.27 10.75 27.52
N ASP A 120 -8.39 10.80 28.23
CA ASP A 120 -8.43 11.23 29.63
C ASP A 120 -7.70 10.24 30.56
N GLU A 121 -7.90 8.94 30.35
CA GLU A 121 -7.17 7.90 31.09
C GLU A 121 -5.67 7.97 30.80
N HIS A 122 -5.28 8.20 29.54
CA HIS A 122 -3.88 8.31 29.16
C HIS A 122 -3.22 9.52 29.83
N ASP A 123 -3.87 10.69 29.80
CA ASP A 123 -3.38 11.90 30.45
C ASP A 123 -3.22 11.72 31.97
N ASN A 124 -4.14 11.00 32.61
CA ASN A 124 -4.03 10.67 34.03
C ASN A 124 -2.86 9.74 34.32
N LEU A 125 -2.63 8.71 33.48
CA LEU A 125 -1.46 7.83 33.59
C LEU A 125 -0.15 8.60 33.40
N VAL A 126 -0.09 9.54 32.46
CA VAL A 126 1.09 10.39 32.25
C VAL A 126 1.33 11.28 33.47
N LYS A 127 0.29 11.93 34.02
CA LYS A 127 0.41 12.74 35.24
C LYS A 127 0.94 11.92 36.42
N GLU A 128 0.37 10.73 36.65
CA GLU A 128 0.83 9.81 37.70
C GLU A 128 2.29 9.42 37.47
N LEU A 129 2.64 9.00 36.24
CA LEU A 129 3.99 8.58 35.89
C LEU A 129 5.04 9.67 36.13
N LEU A 130 4.71 10.94 35.88
CA LEU A 130 5.62 12.08 36.09
C LEU A 130 5.86 12.38 37.58
N THR A 131 5.04 11.86 38.49
CA THR A 131 5.27 11.95 39.95
C THR A 131 6.15 10.83 40.49
N LEU A 132 6.33 9.75 39.72
CA LEU A 132 7.10 8.57 40.11
C LEU A 132 8.57 8.69 39.67
N ASN A 133 9.41 7.81 40.22
CA ASN A 133 10.82 7.76 39.88
C ASN A 133 11.05 7.48 38.38
N ASN A 134 12.21 7.90 37.86
CA ASN A 134 12.65 7.52 36.53
C ASN A 134 12.66 5.98 36.41
N HIS A 135 12.16 5.47 35.28
CA HIS A 135 12.04 4.04 34.90
C HIS A 135 10.71 3.32 35.23
N THR A 136 9.72 3.96 35.86
CA THR A 136 8.40 3.34 36.01
C THR A 136 7.67 3.21 34.67
N VAL A 137 6.99 2.09 34.46
CA VAL A 137 6.09 1.86 33.32
C VAL A 137 4.67 1.69 33.85
N LEU A 138 3.76 2.61 33.50
CA LEU A 138 2.36 2.54 33.93
C LEU A 138 1.48 2.12 32.76
N ARG A 139 0.97 0.89 32.82
CA ARG A 139 0.12 0.30 31.77
C ARG A 139 0.68 0.54 30.36
N GLY A 140 1.98 0.34 30.19
CA GLY A 140 2.70 0.51 28.91
C GLY A 140 3.06 1.94 28.53
N VAL A 141 2.68 2.95 29.32
CA VAL A 141 3.16 4.34 29.20
C VAL A 141 4.50 4.44 29.93
N VAL A 142 5.47 5.09 29.29
CA VAL A 142 6.82 5.29 29.84
C VAL A 142 7.21 6.77 29.92
N ASP A 143 6.53 7.63 29.17
CA ASP A 143 6.83 9.06 29.14
C ASP A 143 5.68 9.89 28.53
N ASP A 144 5.74 11.21 28.67
CA ASP A 144 4.95 12.15 27.87
C ASP A 144 5.51 12.25 26.43
N SER A 145 4.64 12.49 25.46
CA SER A 145 5.05 12.66 24.07
C SER A 145 5.78 14.00 23.87
N PRO A 146 6.88 14.05 23.10
CA PRO A 146 7.48 15.32 22.68
C PRO A 146 6.56 16.17 21.78
N LEU A 147 5.43 15.62 21.33
CA LEU A 147 4.43 16.30 20.51
C LEU A 147 3.18 16.71 21.31
N SER A 148 3.17 16.57 22.65
CA SER A 148 1.99 16.85 23.48
C SER A 148 1.45 18.29 23.38
N LYS A 149 2.30 19.23 22.92
CA LYS A 149 1.91 20.64 22.68
C LYS A 149 1.39 20.92 21.27
N LEU A 150 1.38 19.95 20.37
CA LEU A 150 0.88 20.11 19.01
C LEU A 150 -0.64 20.10 19.02
N ILE A 151 -1.26 21.18 18.54
CA ILE A 151 -2.73 21.28 18.46
C ILE A 151 -3.26 20.15 17.57
N GLY A 152 -4.25 19.42 18.08
CA GLY A 152 -4.87 18.28 17.38
C GLY A 152 -4.10 16.96 17.49
N PHE A 153 -2.96 16.92 18.18
CA PHE A 153 -2.22 15.68 18.44
C PHE A 153 -2.55 15.11 19.82
N HIS A 154 -2.82 13.81 19.87
CA HIS A 154 -2.79 13.03 21.10
C HIS A 154 -2.30 11.60 20.82
N PRO A 155 -1.37 11.02 21.62
CA PRO A 155 -0.72 9.75 21.32
C PRO A 155 -1.68 8.58 21.04
N VAL A 156 -2.82 8.53 21.73
CA VAL A 156 -3.84 7.47 21.58
C VAL A 156 -4.62 7.56 20.27
N ILE A 157 -4.81 8.76 19.70
CA ILE A 157 -5.72 8.97 18.56
C ILE A 157 -5.04 9.57 17.33
N SER A 158 -3.74 9.84 17.37
CA SER A 158 -3.01 10.47 16.25
C SER A 158 -1.92 9.58 15.64
N LEU A 159 -1.80 8.33 16.12
CA LEU A 159 -0.76 7.37 15.74
C LEU A 159 -1.36 6.07 15.17
N PRO A 160 -1.96 6.08 13.96
CA PRO A 160 -2.58 4.89 13.36
C PRO A 160 -1.58 3.72 13.18
N ASN A 161 -2.10 2.50 13.03
CA ASN A 161 -1.25 1.35 12.65
C ASN A 161 -0.83 1.44 11.18
N ASP A 162 0.29 0.81 10.85
CA ASP A 162 0.83 0.82 9.49
C ASP A 162 0.63 -0.54 8.81
N ILE A 163 -0.27 -0.58 7.82
CA ILE A 163 -0.56 -1.81 7.08
C ILE A 163 0.65 -2.40 6.37
N MET A 164 1.64 -1.58 5.98
CA MET A 164 2.84 -2.11 5.33
C MET A 164 3.63 -2.99 6.29
N HIS A 165 3.96 -2.48 7.49
CA HIS A 165 4.69 -3.27 8.47
C HIS A 165 3.82 -4.39 9.06
N ASP A 166 2.54 -4.13 9.35
CA ASP A 166 1.69 -5.09 10.04
C ASP A 166 1.20 -6.21 9.14
N ILE A 167 0.64 -5.85 8.01
CA ILE A 167 -0.03 -6.77 7.11
C ILE A 167 0.98 -7.29 6.08
N ASN A 168 1.52 -6.41 5.24
CA ASN A 168 2.34 -6.83 4.09
C ASN A 168 3.63 -7.55 4.53
N GLU A 169 4.41 -6.92 5.42
CA GLU A 169 5.67 -7.50 5.89
C GLU A 169 5.48 -8.52 7.02
N GLY A 170 4.47 -8.28 7.86
CA GLY A 170 4.16 -9.06 9.05
C GLY A 170 3.29 -10.27 8.74
N LEU A 171 1.97 -10.09 8.82
CA LEU A 171 0.99 -11.18 8.78
C LEU A 171 0.99 -11.94 7.45
N CYS A 172 0.96 -11.27 6.30
CA CYS A 172 1.04 -11.93 4.99
C CYS A 172 2.32 -12.76 4.87
N GLY A 173 3.47 -12.19 5.30
CA GLY A 173 4.73 -12.91 5.29
C GLY A 173 4.75 -14.15 6.19
N LYS A 174 4.06 -14.11 7.33
CA LYS A 174 3.93 -15.24 8.26
C LYS A 174 3.01 -16.33 7.75
N VAL A 175 1.83 -15.96 7.25
CA VAL A 175 0.88 -16.91 6.67
C VAL A 175 1.49 -17.60 5.45
N LEU A 176 2.13 -16.84 4.55
CA LEU A 176 2.87 -17.42 3.42
C LEU A 176 3.93 -18.44 3.86
N LEU A 177 4.71 -18.10 4.88
CA LEU A 177 5.73 -19.02 5.39
C LEU A 177 5.11 -20.29 5.97
N ALA A 178 3.96 -20.17 6.65
CA ALA A 178 3.23 -21.31 7.17
C ALA A 178 2.72 -22.21 6.04
N MET A 179 2.09 -21.63 5.01
CA MET A 179 1.62 -22.37 3.83
C MET A 179 2.78 -23.11 3.13
N LEU A 180 3.89 -22.42 2.85
CA LEU A 180 5.07 -23.02 2.21
C LEU A 180 5.68 -24.16 3.04
N ARG A 181 5.65 -24.05 4.37
CA ARG A 181 6.10 -25.12 5.27
C ARG A 181 5.13 -26.29 5.26
N GLU A 182 3.83 -26.02 5.31
CA GLU A 182 2.80 -27.05 5.24
C GLU A 182 2.89 -27.86 3.95
N THR A 183 3.06 -27.19 2.80
CA THR A 183 3.30 -27.82 1.49
C THR A 183 4.42 -28.86 1.56
N SER A 184 5.53 -28.53 2.22
CA SER A 184 6.66 -29.46 2.38
C SER A 184 6.41 -30.55 3.42
N THR A 185 5.78 -30.23 4.55
CA THR A 185 5.47 -31.20 5.61
C THR A 185 4.47 -32.26 5.14
N LYS A 186 3.45 -31.86 4.37
CA LYS A 186 2.49 -32.76 3.73
C LYS A 186 3.08 -33.50 2.52
N ARG A 187 4.35 -33.27 2.17
CA ARG A 187 5.05 -33.88 1.02
C ARG A 187 4.36 -33.62 -0.33
N LEU A 188 3.66 -32.48 -0.44
CA LEU A 188 3.03 -32.06 -1.69
C LEU A 188 4.08 -31.52 -2.66
N LEU A 189 5.02 -30.72 -2.16
CA LEU A 189 6.22 -30.26 -2.87
C LEU A 189 7.39 -30.14 -1.90
N SER A 190 8.57 -30.56 -2.32
CA SER A 190 9.83 -30.26 -1.64
C SER A 190 10.19 -28.77 -1.74
N TYR A 191 11.09 -28.31 -0.88
CA TYR A 191 11.60 -26.93 -0.98
C TYR A 191 12.32 -26.62 -2.31
N GLY A 192 12.90 -27.63 -2.97
CA GLY A 192 13.49 -27.46 -4.29
C GLY A 192 12.42 -27.20 -5.35
N GLU A 193 11.36 -28.02 -5.35
CA GLU A 193 10.23 -27.84 -6.27
C GLU A 193 9.49 -26.51 -6.06
N ILE A 194 9.36 -26.05 -4.81
CA ILE A 194 8.84 -24.71 -4.49
C ILE A 194 9.73 -23.63 -5.11
N GLU A 195 11.05 -23.74 -4.97
CA GLU A 195 12.02 -22.79 -5.53
C GLU A 195 11.93 -22.78 -7.07
N ASP A 196 11.95 -23.94 -7.71
CA ASP A 196 11.87 -24.10 -9.16
C ASP A 196 10.55 -23.53 -9.71
N ARG A 197 9.44 -23.76 -9.01
CA ARG A 197 8.12 -23.24 -9.40
C ARG A 197 8.09 -21.72 -9.34
N LEU A 198 8.63 -21.11 -8.28
CA LEU A 198 8.70 -19.65 -8.17
C LEU A 198 9.62 -19.00 -9.21
N ILE A 199 10.69 -19.69 -9.62
CA ILE A 199 11.64 -19.23 -10.64
C ILE A 199 11.03 -19.34 -12.04
N SER A 200 10.38 -20.46 -12.34
CA SER A 200 9.81 -20.76 -13.66
C SER A 200 8.47 -20.07 -13.92
N PHE A 201 7.77 -19.62 -12.88
CA PHE A 201 6.51 -18.90 -13.01
C PHE A 201 6.68 -17.64 -13.88
N LYS A 202 5.80 -17.50 -14.89
CA LYS A 202 5.80 -16.37 -15.82
C LYS A 202 5.04 -15.19 -15.22
N TYR A 203 5.72 -14.37 -14.42
CA TYR A 203 5.16 -13.11 -13.92
C TYR A 203 4.88 -12.16 -15.09
N GLY A 204 3.64 -11.66 -15.16
CA GLY A 204 3.26 -10.62 -16.12
C GLY A 204 3.95 -9.29 -15.84
N PHE A 205 3.74 -8.31 -16.72
CA PHE A 205 4.50 -7.06 -16.69
C PHE A 205 4.32 -6.31 -15.36
N ASN A 206 3.07 -6.25 -14.86
CA ASN A 206 2.71 -5.46 -13.70
C ASN A 206 3.22 -6.08 -12.38
N ASP A 207 3.42 -7.40 -12.36
CA ASP A 207 3.93 -8.12 -11.19
C ASP A 207 5.44 -8.43 -11.25
N LYS A 208 6.06 -8.43 -12.44
CA LYS A 208 7.46 -8.82 -12.65
C LYS A 208 8.48 -8.02 -11.82
N GLU A 209 8.27 -6.72 -11.63
CA GLU A 209 9.18 -5.90 -10.81
C GLU A 209 9.15 -6.30 -9.32
N ASN A 210 8.03 -6.85 -8.87
CA ASN A 210 7.80 -7.25 -7.48
C ASN A 210 7.91 -8.76 -7.29
N LYS A 211 8.44 -9.52 -8.27
CA LYS A 211 8.58 -10.96 -8.12
C LYS A 211 9.33 -11.32 -6.82
N PRO A 212 8.91 -12.39 -6.10
CA PRO A 212 9.55 -12.79 -4.87
C PRO A 212 11.04 -13.12 -5.10
N PRO A 213 11.90 -12.87 -4.11
CA PRO A 213 13.29 -13.31 -4.18
C PRO A 213 13.36 -14.84 -4.14
N ILE A 214 14.48 -15.40 -4.61
CA ILE A 214 14.70 -16.85 -4.63
C ILE A 214 14.63 -17.43 -3.19
N LEU A 215 13.63 -18.28 -2.96
CA LEU A 215 13.33 -18.87 -1.64
C LEU A 215 14.07 -20.19 -1.43
N ARG A 216 15.38 -20.10 -1.21
CA ARG A 216 16.22 -21.28 -0.90
C ARG A 216 15.76 -22.00 0.37
N LYS A 217 15.96 -23.32 0.42
CA LYS A 217 15.72 -24.19 1.60
C LYS A 217 16.16 -23.58 2.94
N LYS A 218 17.35 -22.96 2.99
CA LYS A 218 17.89 -22.34 4.20
C LYS A 218 17.05 -21.17 4.74
N HIS A 219 16.31 -20.47 3.88
CA HIS A 219 15.45 -19.36 4.27
C HIS A 219 14.15 -19.88 4.90
N LEU A 220 13.55 -20.91 4.31
CA LEU A 220 12.31 -21.54 4.77
C LEU A 220 12.50 -22.30 6.09
N ALA A 221 13.67 -22.93 6.27
CA ALA A 221 14.06 -23.56 7.53
C ALA A 221 14.20 -22.55 8.69
N LYS A 222 14.74 -21.35 8.43
CA LYS A 222 15.03 -20.32 9.45
C LYS A 222 13.82 -19.55 9.99
N GLY A 223 12.60 -19.86 9.56
CA GLY A 223 11.40 -19.27 10.16
C GLY A 223 11.12 -17.83 9.74
N LYS A 224 11.73 -17.34 8.66
CA LYS A 224 11.49 -15.98 8.15
C LYS A 224 11.40 -15.96 6.63
N LEU A 225 10.33 -15.40 6.11
CA LEU A 225 10.19 -15.11 4.68
C LEU A 225 11.00 -13.86 4.32
N ILE A 226 11.97 -14.02 3.43
CA ILE A 226 12.79 -12.93 2.89
C ILE A 226 12.01 -12.12 1.83
N GLY A 227 12.47 -10.91 1.53
CA GLY A 227 11.86 -10.02 0.54
C GLY A 227 11.25 -8.75 1.14
N THR A 228 11.07 -7.75 0.29
CA THR A 228 10.41 -6.48 0.65
C THR A 228 8.90 -6.67 0.83
N ALA A 229 8.22 -5.67 1.41
CA ALA A 229 6.76 -5.63 1.49
C ALA A 229 6.07 -5.94 0.14
N SER A 230 6.49 -5.27 -0.94
CA SER A 230 5.90 -5.47 -2.27
C SER A 230 6.15 -6.87 -2.82
N GLN A 231 7.32 -7.45 -2.56
CA GLN A 231 7.65 -8.82 -2.99
C GLN A 231 6.83 -9.88 -2.26
N LYS A 232 6.63 -9.70 -0.95
CA LYS A 232 5.74 -10.56 -0.17
C LYS A 232 4.30 -10.43 -0.63
N MET A 233 3.84 -9.22 -0.96
CA MET A 233 2.49 -9.02 -1.49
C MET A 233 2.29 -9.61 -2.88
N CYS A 234 3.30 -9.56 -3.76
CA CYS A 234 3.25 -10.26 -5.05
C CYS A 234 3.05 -11.77 -4.84
N LEU A 235 3.87 -12.40 -3.99
CA LEU A 235 3.71 -13.81 -3.67
C LEU A 235 2.37 -14.09 -2.99
N PHE A 236 1.94 -13.27 -2.01
CA PHE A 236 0.67 -13.43 -1.30
C PHE A 236 -0.53 -13.37 -2.25
N THR A 237 -0.49 -12.47 -3.23
CA THR A 237 -1.56 -12.28 -4.22
C THR A 237 -1.61 -13.44 -5.20
N LEU A 238 -0.44 -13.88 -5.70
CA LEU A 238 -0.33 -14.91 -6.72
C LEU A 238 -0.20 -16.33 -6.16
N PHE A 239 -0.10 -16.52 -4.84
CA PHE A 239 0.09 -17.83 -4.21
C PHE A 239 -0.90 -18.89 -4.74
N PRO A 240 -2.22 -18.62 -4.79
CA PRO A 240 -3.18 -19.61 -5.24
C PRO A 240 -3.04 -19.96 -6.72
N ILE A 241 -2.58 -19.03 -7.55
CA ILE A 241 -2.33 -19.25 -8.98
C ILE A 241 -1.04 -20.08 -9.17
N ILE A 242 0.02 -19.74 -8.43
CA ILE A 242 1.31 -20.44 -8.50
C ILE A 242 1.16 -21.89 -8.00
N PHE A 243 0.36 -22.11 -6.96
CA PHE A 243 0.18 -23.40 -6.29
C PHE A 243 -1.24 -23.97 -6.50
N PHE A 244 -1.86 -23.72 -7.66
CA PHE A 244 -3.26 -24.06 -7.94
C PHE A 244 -3.60 -25.54 -7.80
N ASP A 245 -2.64 -26.41 -8.09
CA ASP A 245 -2.73 -27.88 -8.04
C ASP A 245 -2.75 -28.44 -6.62
N ILE A 246 -2.28 -27.66 -5.63
CA ILE A 246 -2.14 -28.11 -4.24
C ILE A 246 -2.89 -27.26 -3.22
N ILE A 247 -3.41 -26.09 -3.60
CA ILE A 247 -3.98 -25.10 -2.67
C ILE A 247 -5.11 -25.67 -1.81
N GLU A 248 -5.98 -26.49 -2.40
CA GLU A 248 -7.11 -27.14 -1.69
C GLU A 248 -6.68 -28.20 -0.67
N GLN A 249 -5.42 -28.65 -0.74
CA GLN A 249 -4.88 -29.67 0.16
C GLN A 249 -4.22 -29.06 1.41
N LEU A 250 -4.18 -27.72 1.50
CA LEU A 250 -3.58 -26.98 2.60
C LEU A 250 -4.63 -26.56 3.63
N ASP A 251 -4.47 -26.96 4.89
CA ASP A 251 -5.35 -26.56 5.99
C ASP A 251 -5.15 -25.08 6.30
N THR A 252 -3.93 -24.57 6.09
CA THR A 252 -3.61 -23.15 6.24
C THR A 252 -4.28 -22.24 5.21
N ARG A 253 -4.92 -22.82 4.18
CA ARG A 253 -5.75 -22.09 3.21
C ARG A 253 -6.85 -21.29 3.91
N GLU A 254 -7.48 -21.81 4.95
CA GLU A 254 -8.56 -21.07 5.63
C GLU A 254 -8.06 -19.76 6.25
N VAL A 255 -6.90 -19.81 6.92
CA VAL A 255 -6.24 -18.63 7.49
C VAL A 255 -5.87 -17.63 6.39
N TYR A 256 -5.33 -18.16 5.27
CA TYR A 256 -4.97 -17.36 4.11
C TYR A 256 -6.17 -16.65 3.50
N THR A 257 -7.27 -17.36 3.24
CA THR A 257 -8.49 -16.80 2.65
C THR A 257 -9.08 -15.70 3.53
N CYS A 258 -9.16 -15.92 4.84
CA CYS A 258 -9.63 -14.90 5.77
C CYS A 258 -8.71 -13.65 5.74
N LEU A 259 -7.38 -13.85 5.71
CA LEU A 259 -6.44 -12.73 5.58
C LEU A 259 -6.53 -12.04 4.22
N ARG A 260 -6.77 -12.78 3.12
CA ARG A 260 -6.93 -12.20 1.77
C ARG A 260 -8.13 -11.27 1.72
N GLU A 261 -9.22 -11.67 2.36
CA GLU A 261 -10.41 -10.85 2.42
C GLU A 261 -10.19 -9.58 3.26
N ILE A 262 -9.54 -9.69 4.42
CA ILE A 262 -9.14 -8.53 5.21
C ILE A 262 -8.24 -7.60 4.39
N VAL A 263 -7.21 -8.13 3.74
CA VAL A 263 -6.32 -7.37 2.86
C VAL A 263 -7.10 -6.65 1.77
N SER A 264 -8.09 -7.31 1.14
CA SER A 264 -8.90 -6.67 0.10
C SER A 264 -9.63 -5.43 0.61
N LEU A 265 -10.15 -5.48 1.85
CA LEU A 265 -10.82 -4.36 2.50
C LEU A 265 -9.83 -3.26 2.92
N LEU A 266 -8.68 -3.62 3.49
CA LEU A 266 -7.65 -2.66 3.90
C LEU A 266 -7.04 -1.90 2.71
N TYR A 267 -7.02 -2.51 1.52
CA TYR A 267 -6.57 -1.87 0.29
C TYR A 267 -7.67 -1.11 -0.46
N ALA A 268 -8.93 -1.23 -0.06
CA ALA A 268 -10.04 -0.57 -0.73
C ALA A 268 -9.96 0.95 -0.55
N CYS A 269 -9.88 1.68 -1.67
CA CYS A 269 -9.88 3.13 -1.70
C CYS A 269 -10.66 3.60 -2.94
N PRO A 270 -11.88 4.16 -2.78
CA PRO A 270 -12.54 4.50 -1.51
C PRO A 270 -12.99 3.27 -0.69
N PHE A 271 -13.19 3.48 0.61
CA PHE A 271 -13.70 2.45 1.53
C PHE A 271 -15.16 2.76 1.91
N ARG A 272 -16.05 1.77 1.86
CA ARG A 272 -17.44 1.94 2.29
C ARG A 272 -17.57 1.77 3.80
N LYS A 273 -18.16 2.76 4.48
CA LYS A 273 -18.42 2.68 5.93
C LYS A 273 -19.23 1.45 6.35
N SER A 274 -20.14 0.96 5.49
CA SER A 274 -20.91 -0.27 5.75
C SER A 274 -20.06 -1.53 5.88
N TRP A 275 -18.82 -1.53 5.38
CA TRP A 275 -17.90 -2.66 5.51
C TRP A 275 -17.18 -2.72 6.86
N LEU A 276 -17.32 -1.71 7.72
CA LEU A 276 -16.61 -1.64 9.01
C LEU A 276 -16.99 -2.79 9.95
N SER A 277 -18.29 -3.08 10.08
CA SER A 277 -18.78 -4.20 10.91
C SER A 277 -18.26 -5.53 10.38
N TYR A 278 -18.30 -5.71 9.07
CA TYR A 278 -17.80 -6.91 8.42
C TYR A 278 -16.29 -7.10 8.62
N LEU A 279 -15.49 -6.05 8.41
CA LEU A 279 -14.05 -6.05 8.67
C LEU A 279 -13.76 -6.42 10.13
N TYR A 280 -14.50 -5.86 11.08
CA TYR A 280 -14.34 -6.19 12.50
C TYR A 280 -14.59 -7.68 12.76
N SER A 281 -15.70 -8.25 12.27
CA SER A 281 -15.97 -9.69 12.39
C SER A 281 -14.88 -10.56 11.75
N LEU A 282 -14.37 -10.17 10.58
CA LEU A 282 -13.26 -10.88 9.93
C LEU A 282 -11.99 -10.84 10.78
N THR A 283 -11.67 -9.71 11.42
CA THR A 283 -10.46 -9.60 12.25
C THR A 283 -10.50 -10.52 13.47
N ILE A 284 -11.68 -10.70 14.09
CA ILE A 284 -11.90 -11.66 15.18
C ILE A 284 -11.74 -13.09 14.65
N ARG A 285 -12.40 -13.42 13.52
CA ARG A 285 -12.27 -14.74 12.89
C ARG A 285 -10.81 -15.06 12.58
N PHE A 286 -10.07 -14.13 12.00
CA PHE A 286 -8.66 -14.29 11.67
C PHE A 286 -7.81 -14.57 12.92
N GLN A 287 -8.06 -13.87 14.03
CA GLN A 287 -7.37 -14.14 15.29
C GLN A 287 -7.64 -15.57 15.78
N CYS A 288 -8.90 -16.02 15.79
CA CYS A 288 -9.24 -17.39 16.19
C CYS A 288 -8.54 -18.42 15.29
N LEU A 289 -8.59 -18.23 13.96
CA LEU A 289 -7.92 -19.11 13.00
C LEU A 289 -6.40 -19.16 13.21
N MET A 290 -5.76 -18.01 13.46
CA MET A 290 -4.33 -17.97 13.77
C MET A 290 -3.99 -18.74 15.05
N VAL A 291 -4.82 -18.65 16.08
CA VAL A 291 -4.62 -19.35 17.37
C VAL A 291 -4.78 -20.86 17.22
N HIS A 292 -5.83 -21.30 16.53
CA HIS A 292 -6.15 -22.72 16.38
C HIS A 292 -5.26 -23.43 15.36
N LEU A 293 -5.03 -22.82 14.18
CA LEU A 293 -4.33 -23.49 13.07
C LEU A 293 -2.83 -23.13 13.01
N LEU A 294 -2.42 -21.96 13.51
CA LEU A 294 -1.05 -21.46 13.38
C LEU A 294 -0.43 -20.96 14.71
N PRO A 295 -0.50 -21.73 15.82
CA PRO A 295 -0.03 -21.29 17.14
C PRO A 295 1.46 -20.90 17.16
N ASN A 296 2.29 -21.56 16.33
CA ASN A 296 3.72 -21.28 16.22
C ASN A 296 4.06 -19.99 15.44
N PHE A 297 3.07 -19.36 14.80
CA PHE A 297 3.25 -18.14 14.00
C PHE A 297 2.63 -16.91 14.65
N LEU A 298 2.17 -17.01 15.89
CA LEU A 298 1.53 -15.92 16.58
C LEU A 298 2.50 -14.75 16.90
N THR A 299 2.00 -13.53 16.84
CA THR A 299 2.72 -12.28 17.20
C THR A 299 1.73 -11.25 17.72
N SER A 300 2.24 -10.22 18.40
CA SER A 300 1.48 -9.00 18.73
C SER A 300 0.74 -8.40 17.52
N LYS A 301 1.28 -8.53 16.30
CA LYS A 301 0.63 -8.12 15.05
C LYS A 301 -0.72 -8.78 14.79
N VAL A 302 -0.95 -9.99 15.29
CA VAL A 302 -2.25 -10.65 15.17
C VAL A 302 -3.30 -9.86 15.95
N HIS A 303 -2.95 -9.37 17.14
CA HIS A 303 -3.83 -8.49 17.91
C HIS A 303 -4.02 -7.12 17.24
N LEU A 304 -2.98 -6.56 16.60
CA LEU A 304 -3.06 -5.21 16.03
C LEU A 304 -4.09 -5.08 14.90
N ILE A 305 -4.45 -6.19 14.23
CA ILE A 305 -5.37 -6.19 13.09
C ILE A 305 -6.78 -5.73 13.46
N ILE A 306 -7.19 -5.95 14.71
CA ILE A 306 -8.55 -5.68 15.20
C ILE A 306 -8.85 -4.18 15.25
N HIS A 307 -7.79 -3.36 15.34
CA HIS A 307 -7.90 -1.91 15.42
C HIS A 307 -8.16 -1.28 14.05
N TYR A 308 -7.99 -2.01 12.94
CA TYR A 308 -8.15 -1.40 11.62
C TYR A 308 -9.58 -0.96 11.33
N ALA A 309 -10.61 -1.63 11.86
CA ALA A 309 -11.98 -1.19 11.67
C ALA A 309 -12.22 0.20 12.30
N SER A 310 -11.88 0.39 13.58
CA SER A 310 -12.01 1.69 14.24
C SER A 310 -11.11 2.76 13.62
N GLN A 311 -9.87 2.42 13.28
CA GLN A 311 -8.92 3.34 12.64
C GLN A 311 -9.39 3.79 11.26
N ILE A 312 -10.00 2.92 10.45
CA ILE A 312 -10.60 3.32 9.17
C ILE A 312 -11.77 4.28 9.39
N GLY A 313 -12.57 4.05 10.45
CA GLY A 313 -13.62 4.97 10.86
C GLY A 313 -13.11 6.39 11.15
N MET A 314 -11.91 6.50 11.74
CA MET A 314 -11.29 7.77 12.14
C MET A 314 -10.49 8.44 11.03
N PHE A 315 -9.62 7.69 10.34
CA PHE A 315 -8.61 8.22 9.42
C PHE A 315 -8.91 7.92 7.94
N GLY A 316 -9.95 7.13 7.66
CA GLY A 316 -10.23 6.62 6.33
C GLY A 316 -9.29 5.47 5.92
N PRO A 317 -9.23 5.14 4.62
CA PRO A 317 -8.49 3.99 4.12
C PRO A 317 -7.00 3.96 4.56
N PRO A 318 -6.48 2.84 5.08
CA PRO A 318 -5.12 2.79 5.64
C PRO A 318 -4.01 2.99 4.61
N VAL A 319 -4.25 2.63 3.35
CA VAL A 319 -3.35 2.89 2.22
C VAL A 319 -3.03 4.37 2.01
N ARG A 320 -3.84 5.29 2.57
CA ARG A 320 -3.58 6.73 2.48
C ARG A 320 -2.50 7.20 3.44
N HIS A 321 -2.29 6.49 4.55
CA HIS A 321 -1.38 6.88 5.63
C HIS A 321 -0.40 5.77 6.02
N TRP A 322 -0.09 4.86 5.09
CA TRP A 322 0.96 3.85 5.27
C TRP A 322 2.39 4.38 5.04
N CYS A 323 3.38 3.65 5.54
CA CYS A 323 4.78 4.05 5.50
C CYS A 323 5.48 3.77 4.15
N MET A 324 4.81 3.11 3.19
CA MET A 324 5.46 2.59 1.97
C MET A 324 6.15 3.66 1.12
N ARG A 325 5.51 4.83 0.93
CA ARG A 325 6.11 5.92 0.14
C ARG A 325 7.21 6.67 0.90
N PHE A 326 7.11 6.75 2.23
CA PHE A 326 8.15 7.34 3.08
C PHE A 326 9.41 6.47 3.12
N GLU A 327 9.28 5.13 3.16
CA GLU A 327 10.40 4.21 2.98
C GLU A 327 11.09 4.40 1.61
N ALA A 328 10.30 4.49 0.53
CA ALA A 328 10.84 4.75 -0.80
C ALA A 328 11.57 6.10 -0.89
N LYS A 329 11.03 7.16 -0.26
CA LYS A 329 11.72 8.46 -0.12
C LYS A 329 13.02 8.31 0.67
N HIS A 330 13.00 7.56 1.76
CA HIS A 330 14.18 7.32 2.60
C HIS A 330 15.29 6.57 1.83
N GLN A 331 14.94 5.63 0.94
CA GLN A 331 15.91 4.95 0.08
C GLN A 331 16.66 5.91 -0.86
N VAL A 332 16.04 7.01 -1.29
CA VAL A 332 16.73 8.07 -2.07
C VAL A 332 17.88 8.65 -1.27
N PHE A 333 17.65 8.96 0.01
CA PHE A 333 18.68 9.48 0.91
C PHE A 333 19.78 8.44 1.20
N LYS A 334 19.42 7.16 1.42
CA LYS A 334 20.40 6.07 1.61
C LYS A 334 21.34 5.94 0.40
N ARG A 335 20.78 5.90 -0.83
CA ARG A 335 21.58 5.83 -2.06
C ARG A 335 22.47 7.06 -2.23
N LEU A 336 21.93 8.24 -1.91
CA LEU A 336 22.68 9.49 -2.02
C LEU A 336 23.85 9.54 -1.03
N ALA A 337 23.66 9.06 0.20
CA ALA A 337 24.70 8.98 1.21
C ALA A 337 25.87 8.13 0.71
N VAL A 338 25.57 6.90 0.25
CA VAL A 338 26.56 5.97 -0.31
C VAL A 338 27.27 6.57 -1.52
N LYS A 339 26.54 7.16 -2.46
CA LYS A 339 27.15 7.76 -3.67
C LYS A 339 27.97 9.02 -3.39
N SER A 340 27.64 9.76 -2.33
CA SER A 340 28.31 11.02 -2.02
C SER A 340 29.73 10.84 -1.51
N ASN A 341 30.03 9.69 -0.90
CA ASN A 341 31.28 9.41 -0.19
C ASN A 341 31.72 10.53 0.78
N ASN A 342 30.80 11.40 1.23
CA ASN A 342 31.08 12.50 2.15
C ASN A 342 30.28 12.32 3.43
N TYR A 343 30.96 11.82 4.47
CA TYR A 343 30.36 11.48 5.76
C TYR A 343 30.64 12.49 6.87
N LYS A 344 31.41 13.56 6.61
CA LYS A 344 31.80 14.57 7.61
C LYS A 344 30.58 15.26 8.25
N ASN A 345 29.66 15.73 7.40
CA ASN A 345 28.35 16.22 7.82
C ASN A 345 27.29 15.69 6.85
N ILE A 346 26.93 14.42 7.07
CA ILE A 346 25.99 13.72 6.21
C ILE A 346 24.60 14.35 6.25
N LEU A 347 24.17 14.87 7.41
CA LEU A 347 22.85 15.50 7.54
C LEU A 347 22.74 16.75 6.68
N TYR A 348 23.75 17.63 6.71
CA TYR A 348 23.81 18.82 5.86
C TYR A 348 23.89 18.46 4.37
N THR A 349 24.73 17.48 4.02
CA THR A 349 24.88 17.05 2.62
C THR A 349 23.55 16.55 2.03
N LEU A 350 22.85 15.71 2.78
CA LEU A 350 21.57 15.14 2.38
C LEU A 350 20.46 16.19 2.33
N SER A 351 20.36 17.06 3.33
CA SER A 351 19.36 18.13 3.36
C SER A 351 19.56 19.13 2.24
N LYS A 352 20.80 19.60 2.01
CA LYS A 352 21.13 20.54 0.92
C LYS A 352 20.78 19.98 -0.44
N ARG A 353 21.16 18.73 -0.73
CA ARG A 353 20.83 18.10 -2.01
C ARG A 353 19.33 17.88 -2.19
N HIS A 354 18.61 17.57 -1.12
CA HIS A 354 17.15 17.53 -1.17
C HIS A 354 16.55 18.90 -1.51
N GLN A 355 17.00 19.97 -0.84
CA GLN A 355 16.49 21.32 -1.10
C GLN A 355 16.81 21.82 -2.52
N LEU A 356 18.01 21.57 -3.02
CA LEU A 356 18.37 21.90 -4.41
C LEU A 356 17.46 21.16 -5.43
N ARG A 357 17.15 19.89 -5.16
CA ARG A 357 16.24 19.12 -6.01
C ARG A 357 14.81 19.64 -5.95
N GLN A 358 14.32 20.02 -4.75
CA GLN A 358 13.00 20.63 -4.62
C GLN A 358 12.93 21.98 -5.34
N CYS A 359 13.97 22.82 -5.25
CA CYS A 359 14.07 24.06 -5.99
C CYS A 359 13.94 23.83 -7.50
N LEU A 360 14.67 22.86 -8.07
CA LEU A 360 14.55 22.51 -9.48
C LEU A 360 13.11 22.13 -9.85
N PHE A 361 12.45 21.33 -9.01
CA PHE A 361 11.05 20.99 -9.26
C PHE A 361 10.15 22.23 -9.19
N PHE A 362 10.28 23.08 -8.17
CA PHE A 362 9.44 24.28 -8.04
C PHE A 362 9.65 25.31 -9.16
N SER A 363 10.85 25.37 -9.73
CA SER A 363 11.15 26.22 -10.90
C SER A 363 10.58 25.68 -12.21
N SER A 364 10.17 24.42 -12.27
CA SER A 364 9.51 23.87 -13.46
C SER A 364 8.04 24.27 -13.44
N SER A 365 7.54 24.83 -14.54
CA SER A 365 6.12 25.20 -14.74
C SER A 365 5.15 24.02 -14.57
N ASN A 366 5.70 22.80 -14.54
CA ASN A 366 5.02 21.51 -14.60
C ASN A 366 5.27 20.70 -13.30
N TYR A 367 5.33 21.34 -12.12
CA TYR A 367 5.65 20.66 -10.85
C TYR A 367 4.80 19.41 -10.60
N TYR A 368 3.52 19.44 -10.98
CA TYR A 368 2.58 18.32 -10.86
C TYR A 368 2.26 17.61 -12.18
N ASP A 369 2.62 18.19 -13.32
CA ASP A 369 2.37 17.57 -14.61
C ASP A 369 3.24 16.32 -14.77
N ILE A 370 2.57 15.25 -15.17
CA ILE A 370 3.21 14.05 -15.67
C ILE A 370 3.08 14.17 -17.18
N ASN A 371 4.20 14.22 -17.88
CA ASN A 371 4.15 14.26 -19.34
C ASN A 371 3.43 13.00 -19.84
N ASN A 372 2.54 13.19 -20.80
CA ASN A 372 1.94 12.08 -21.54
C ASN A 372 2.99 11.55 -22.52
N GLU A 373 3.65 10.46 -22.13
CA GLU A 373 4.82 9.93 -22.83
C GLU A 373 4.60 8.47 -23.21
N GLY A 374 4.73 8.20 -24.51
CA GLY A 374 4.82 6.84 -25.03
C GLY A 374 6.25 6.32 -24.97
N TYR A 375 6.42 5.04 -24.64
CA TYR A 375 7.71 4.36 -24.59
C TYR A 375 7.78 3.20 -25.57
N SER A 376 8.98 2.99 -26.15
CA SER A 376 9.29 1.87 -27.05
C SER A 376 8.35 1.84 -28.26
N SER A 377 8.47 2.86 -29.13
CA SER A 377 7.61 3.04 -30.30
C SER A 377 8.09 2.28 -31.54
N ARG A 378 7.16 1.85 -32.38
CA ARG A 378 7.41 1.36 -33.74
C ARG A 378 6.37 1.92 -34.71
N THR A 379 6.80 2.22 -35.92
CA THR A 379 5.88 2.61 -36.98
C THR A 379 5.26 1.37 -37.61
N LYS A 380 3.93 1.38 -37.77
CA LYS A 380 3.19 0.36 -38.52
C LYS A 380 2.40 1.00 -39.65
N GLN A 381 2.49 0.41 -40.83
CA GLN A 381 1.58 0.73 -41.93
C GLN A 381 0.20 0.17 -41.63
N PHE A 382 -0.85 0.95 -41.93
CA PHE A 382 -2.24 0.55 -41.75
C PHE A 382 -2.54 -0.83 -42.37
N LEU A 383 -2.05 -1.09 -43.58
CA LEU A 383 -2.29 -2.35 -44.29
C LEU A 383 -1.76 -3.59 -43.54
N MET A 384 -0.73 -3.43 -42.71
CA MET A 384 -0.10 -4.51 -41.93
C MET A 384 -0.85 -4.83 -40.63
N LEU A 385 -1.88 -4.06 -40.28
CA LEU A 385 -2.72 -4.33 -39.11
C LEU A 385 -3.72 -5.45 -39.41
N PRO A 386 -4.15 -6.24 -38.39
CA PRO A 386 -5.21 -7.22 -38.56
C PRO A 386 -6.50 -6.61 -39.15
N ALA A 387 -7.24 -7.39 -39.93
CA ALA A 387 -8.41 -6.89 -40.66
C ALA A 387 -9.46 -6.20 -39.77
N ASP A 388 -9.75 -6.77 -38.60
CA ASP A 388 -10.73 -6.20 -37.67
C ASP A 388 -10.26 -4.87 -37.07
N ILE A 389 -8.96 -4.75 -36.79
CA ILE A 389 -8.34 -3.52 -36.27
C ILE A 389 -8.36 -2.44 -37.34
N ARG A 390 -8.10 -2.80 -38.61
CA ARG A 390 -8.18 -1.87 -39.74
C ARG A 390 -9.58 -1.29 -39.89
N ARG A 391 -10.61 -2.14 -39.87
CA ARG A 391 -12.01 -1.72 -39.93
C ARG A 391 -12.35 -0.78 -38.76
N LEU A 392 -11.99 -1.16 -37.54
CA LEU A 392 -12.24 -0.36 -36.34
C LEU A 392 -11.59 1.03 -36.43
N LEU A 393 -10.34 1.12 -36.89
CA LEU A 393 -9.64 2.39 -37.05
C LEU A 393 -10.27 3.26 -38.14
N GLN A 394 -10.71 2.69 -39.27
CA GLN A 394 -11.41 3.42 -40.33
C GLN A 394 -12.77 3.97 -39.90
N GLU A 395 -13.50 3.24 -39.06
CA GLU A 395 -14.80 3.69 -38.53
C GLU A 395 -14.66 4.84 -37.53
N ASN A 396 -13.53 4.92 -36.81
CA ASN A 396 -13.35 5.84 -35.68
C ASN A 396 -12.39 7.00 -35.95
N ILE A 397 -11.55 6.91 -36.99
CA ILE A 397 -10.56 7.94 -37.35
C ILE A 397 -10.82 8.41 -38.78
N LYS A 398 -11.02 9.71 -38.95
CA LYS A 398 -11.21 10.31 -40.28
C LYS A 398 -9.91 10.26 -41.08
N ASN A 399 -10.03 10.09 -42.39
CA ASN A 399 -8.91 10.17 -43.35
C ASN A 399 -7.80 9.11 -43.18
N VAL A 400 -8.12 7.93 -42.65
CA VAL A 400 -7.18 6.79 -42.63
C VAL A 400 -7.23 6.04 -43.97
N ASP A 401 -6.11 6.03 -44.67
CA ASP A 401 -5.90 5.28 -45.91
C ASP A 401 -4.88 4.13 -45.76
N GLN A 402 -4.62 3.42 -46.85
CA GLN A 402 -3.71 2.27 -46.87
C GLN A 402 -2.24 2.65 -46.58
N HIS A 403 -1.87 3.91 -46.81
CA HIS A 403 -0.51 4.42 -46.63
C HIS A 403 -0.32 5.10 -45.27
N THR A 404 -1.40 5.29 -44.51
CA THR A 404 -1.36 5.92 -43.20
C THR A 404 -0.45 5.15 -42.25
N LEU A 405 0.45 5.88 -41.61
CA LEU A 405 1.42 5.35 -40.66
C LEU A 405 0.93 5.58 -39.23
N PHE A 406 0.88 4.52 -38.45
CA PHE A 406 0.55 4.57 -37.04
C PHE A 406 1.82 4.41 -36.20
N MET A 407 1.98 5.28 -35.21
CA MET A 407 2.99 5.09 -34.18
C MET A 407 2.41 4.19 -33.09
N GLU A 408 2.83 2.93 -33.06
CA GLU A 408 2.48 1.96 -32.02
C GLU A 408 3.47 2.06 -30.86
N TYR A 409 2.98 2.02 -29.63
CA TYR A 409 3.80 2.02 -28.42
C TYR A 409 3.56 0.76 -27.61
N GLU A 410 4.60 0.26 -26.94
CA GLU A 410 4.44 -0.85 -25.98
C GLU A 410 3.86 -0.35 -24.65
N ARG A 411 4.13 0.93 -24.30
CA ARG A 411 3.69 1.54 -23.05
C ARG A 411 3.34 3.01 -23.25
N LEU A 412 2.40 3.50 -22.45
CA LEU A 412 2.02 4.90 -22.38
C LEU A 412 1.87 5.30 -20.91
N GLN A 413 2.69 6.24 -20.46
CA GLN A 413 2.40 7.00 -19.25
C GLN A 413 1.43 8.11 -19.65
N PHE A 414 0.20 8.03 -19.18
CA PHE A 414 -0.80 9.07 -19.44
C PHE A 414 -1.40 9.51 -18.10
N ASN A 415 -1.20 10.79 -17.77
CA ASN A 415 -1.36 11.27 -16.41
C ASN A 415 -0.60 10.34 -15.44
N HIS A 416 -1.29 9.76 -14.47
CA HIS A 416 -0.72 8.89 -13.43
C HIS A 416 -0.94 7.40 -13.69
N VAL A 417 -1.54 7.05 -14.83
CA VAL A 417 -1.81 5.68 -15.24
C VAL A 417 -0.72 5.25 -16.22
N MET A 418 -0.23 4.05 -16.03
CA MET A 418 0.76 3.44 -16.90
C MET A 418 0.04 2.34 -17.68
N PHE A 419 -0.29 2.64 -18.93
CA PHE A 419 -0.92 1.72 -19.87
C PHE A 419 0.16 0.85 -20.52
N VAL A 420 -0.01 -0.46 -20.45
CA VAL A 420 0.95 -1.43 -21.00
C VAL A 420 0.20 -2.37 -21.90
N LYS A 421 0.73 -2.57 -23.09
CA LYS A 421 0.22 -3.56 -24.02
C LYS A 421 0.13 -4.95 -23.36
N ASN A 422 -0.95 -5.66 -23.65
CA ASN A 422 -1.34 -6.96 -23.08
C ASN A 422 -1.67 -6.94 -21.58
N SER A 423 -1.85 -5.78 -20.96
CA SER A 423 -2.40 -5.70 -19.60
C SER A 423 -3.92 -5.63 -19.62
N VAL A 424 -4.52 -6.04 -18.51
CA VAL A 424 -5.94 -5.95 -18.24
C VAL A 424 -6.23 -4.81 -17.29
N PHE A 425 -7.36 -4.14 -17.50
CA PHE A 425 -7.81 -3.05 -16.65
C PHE A 425 -9.28 -3.26 -16.30
N VAL A 426 -9.68 -2.77 -15.13
CA VAL A 426 -11.09 -2.73 -14.74
C VAL A 426 -11.79 -1.69 -15.62
N ASN A 427 -12.83 -2.11 -16.33
CA ASN A 427 -13.64 -1.26 -17.21
C ASN A 427 -14.79 -0.59 -16.46
N ASN A 428 -15.53 -1.37 -15.66
CA ASN A 428 -16.67 -0.91 -14.88
C ASN A 428 -16.95 -1.89 -13.72
N LEU A 429 -17.82 -1.49 -12.80
CA LEU A 429 -18.44 -2.39 -11.81
C LEU A 429 -19.90 -2.58 -12.22
N ILE A 430 -20.24 -3.78 -12.67
CA ILE A 430 -21.58 -4.13 -13.16
C ILE A 430 -22.46 -4.52 -11.97
N HIS A 431 -23.77 -4.27 -12.10
CA HIS A 431 -24.81 -4.64 -11.15
C HIS A 431 -24.72 -3.91 -9.79
N GLU A 432 -25.71 -4.15 -8.93
CA GLU A 432 -25.71 -3.68 -7.54
C GLU A 432 -24.61 -4.36 -6.70
N GLU A 433 -24.22 -5.58 -7.12
CA GLU A 433 -23.19 -6.41 -6.49
C GLU A 433 -21.75 -5.94 -6.77
N GLU A 434 -21.58 -4.98 -7.68
CA GLU A 434 -20.28 -4.41 -8.05
C GLU A 434 -19.25 -5.41 -8.59
N ILE A 435 -19.71 -6.35 -9.41
CA ILE A 435 -18.83 -7.31 -10.08
C ILE A 435 -17.99 -6.55 -11.12
N PRO A 436 -16.65 -6.62 -11.09
CA PRO A 436 -15.83 -5.92 -12.05
C PRO A 436 -15.95 -6.54 -13.44
N SER A 437 -16.07 -5.69 -14.45
CA SER A 437 -15.79 -6.04 -15.83
C SER A 437 -14.42 -5.51 -16.25
N PHE A 438 -13.85 -6.09 -17.29
CA PHE A 438 -12.48 -5.84 -17.68
C PHE A 438 -12.36 -5.57 -19.17
N PHE A 439 -11.26 -4.92 -19.55
CA PHE A 439 -10.81 -4.88 -20.94
C PHE A 439 -9.34 -5.28 -21.03
N HIS A 440 -8.97 -5.91 -22.14
CA HIS A 440 -7.60 -6.26 -22.50
C HIS A 440 -7.03 -5.22 -23.46
N LEU A 441 -5.88 -4.64 -23.13
CA LEU A 441 -5.24 -3.62 -23.96
C LEU A 441 -4.38 -4.25 -25.07
N ILE A 442 -4.81 -4.13 -26.32
CA ILE A 442 -4.17 -4.78 -27.46
C ILE A 442 -3.16 -3.84 -28.14
N PHE A 443 -3.54 -2.58 -28.41
CA PHE A 443 -2.65 -1.61 -29.03
C PHE A 443 -2.74 -0.24 -28.36
N ILE A 444 -1.61 0.44 -28.35
CA ILE A 444 -1.50 1.86 -27.99
C ILE A 444 -0.98 2.57 -29.22
N PHE A 445 -1.79 3.46 -29.79
CA PHE A 445 -1.42 4.26 -30.95
C PHE A 445 -1.40 5.75 -30.62
N GLN A 446 -0.57 6.48 -31.36
CA GLN A 446 -0.66 7.93 -31.45
C GLN A 446 -0.92 8.33 -32.91
N VAL A 447 -1.96 9.12 -33.13
CA VAL A 447 -2.38 9.63 -34.44
C VAL A 447 -2.72 11.10 -34.28
N ASP A 448 -2.09 11.98 -35.06
CA ASP A 448 -2.29 13.43 -34.99
C ASP A 448 -2.21 14.01 -33.55
N ASN A 449 -1.22 13.53 -32.79
CA ASN A 449 -1.01 13.83 -31.36
C ASN A 449 -2.11 13.35 -30.39
N VAL A 450 -3.09 12.57 -30.86
CA VAL A 450 -4.13 11.95 -30.03
C VAL A 450 -3.74 10.52 -29.68
N TRP A 451 -3.84 10.16 -28.41
CA TRP A 451 -3.61 8.81 -27.91
C TRP A 451 -4.87 7.96 -28.05
N LEU A 452 -4.72 6.77 -28.63
CA LEU A 452 -5.80 5.81 -28.87
C LEU A 452 -5.41 4.46 -28.30
N LEU A 453 -6.32 3.88 -27.52
CA LEU A 453 -6.17 2.54 -26.94
C LEU A 453 -7.13 1.61 -27.66
N VAL A 454 -6.58 0.63 -28.40
CA VAL A 454 -7.40 -0.45 -28.96
C VAL A 454 -7.50 -1.55 -27.92
N VAL A 455 -8.73 -1.84 -27.52
CA VAL A 455 -9.02 -2.77 -26.44
C VAL A 455 -10.02 -3.83 -26.87
N GLU A 456 -9.95 -4.99 -26.25
CA GLU A 456 -10.98 -6.02 -26.30
C GLU A 456 -11.75 -6.03 -24.98
N GLU A 457 -13.08 -6.06 -25.03
CA GLU A 457 -13.89 -6.25 -23.84
C GLU A 457 -13.80 -7.71 -23.36
N LEU A 458 -13.67 -7.91 -22.06
CA LEU A 458 -13.59 -9.25 -21.47
C LEU A 458 -14.86 -9.52 -20.66
N ASN A 459 -15.40 -10.73 -20.81
CA ASN A 459 -16.50 -11.19 -19.98
C ASN A 459 -15.95 -11.73 -18.66
N THR A 460 -16.60 -11.41 -17.55
CA THR A 460 -16.28 -11.95 -16.23
C THR A 460 -17.21 -13.11 -15.95
N VAL A 461 -16.66 -14.32 -16.03
CA VAL A 461 -17.44 -15.57 -15.95
C VAL A 461 -17.88 -15.83 -14.52
N ALA A 462 -16.93 -15.85 -13.58
CA ALA A 462 -17.17 -16.08 -12.17
C ALA A 462 -15.97 -15.64 -11.32
N PHE A 463 -16.18 -15.49 -10.01
CA PHE A 463 -15.09 -15.41 -9.05
C PHE A 463 -14.72 -16.82 -8.57
N ASN A 464 -13.46 -17.21 -8.73
CA ASN A 464 -12.94 -18.48 -8.24
C ASN A 464 -12.34 -18.28 -6.85
N GLU A 465 -13.01 -18.78 -5.81
CA GLU A 465 -12.56 -18.64 -4.41
C GLU A 465 -11.23 -19.34 -4.13
N SER A 466 -11.00 -20.50 -4.76
CA SER A 466 -9.76 -21.28 -4.63
C SER A 466 -8.54 -20.51 -5.11
N LEU A 467 -8.68 -19.82 -6.25
CA LEU A 467 -7.62 -19.02 -6.85
C LEU A 467 -7.65 -17.55 -6.41
N TRP A 468 -8.68 -17.16 -5.65
CA TRP A 468 -8.99 -15.78 -5.27
C TRP A 468 -8.93 -14.80 -6.45
N SER A 469 -9.46 -15.21 -7.61
CA SER A 469 -9.28 -14.52 -8.90
C SER A 469 -10.54 -14.62 -9.76
N TYR A 470 -10.77 -13.62 -10.62
CA TYR A 470 -11.88 -13.64 -11.57
C TYR A 470 -11.50 -14.42 -12.82
N GLU A 471 -12.35 -15.36 -13.22
CA GLU A 471 -12.26 -16.06 -14.50
C GLU A 471 -12.74 -15.12 -15.61
N LEU A 472 -11.95 -15.02 -16.69
CA LEU A 472 -12.19 -14.14 -17.82
C LEU A 472 -12.34 -14.94 -19.11
N GLU A 473 -13.22 -14.45 -19.99
CA GLU A 473 -13.41 -14.96 -21.34
C GLU A 473 -13.24 -13.83 -22.36
N HIS A 474 -12.54 -14.14 -23.45
CA HIS A 474 -12.32 -13.22 -24.57
C HIS A 474 -13.60 -13.11 -25.39
N THR A 475 -14.14 -11.89 -25.54
CA THR A 475 -15.36 -11.67 -26.33
C THR A 475 -15.07 -11.40 -27.80
N HIS A 476 -13.82 -11.07 -28.14
CA HIS A 476 -13.41 -10.56 -29.45
C HIS A 476 -14.11 -9.25 -29.87
N LEU A 477 -14.84 -8.60 -28.96
CA LEU A 477 -15.45 -7.30 -29.19
C LEU A 477 -14.40 -6.21 -28.99
N LEU A 478 -13.96 -5.65 -30.10
CA LEU A 478 -12.93 -4.60 -30.15
C LEU A 478 -13.56 -3.21 -30.07
N SER A 479 -12.93 -2.31 -29.32
CA SER A 479 -13.29 -0.90 -29.27
C SER A 479 -12.06 -0.01 -29.16
N ILE A 480 -12.24 1.28 -29.48
CA ILE A 480 -11.23 2.31 -29.22
C ILE A 480 -11.65 3.11 -28.01
N LYS A 481 -10.75 3.27 -27.04
CA LYS A 481 -10.94 4.13 -25.88
C LYS A 481 -9.87 5.20 -25.85
N LYS A 482 -10.22 6.39 -25.35
CA LYS A 482 -9.22 7.42 -25.05
C LYS A 482 -8.71 7.22 -23.63
N PRO A 483 -7.40 7.42 -23.36
CA PRO A 483 -6.86 7.31 -22.02
C PRO A 483 -7.62 8.17 -20.99
N ASP A 484 -8.06 9.38 -21.37
CA ASP A 484 -8.82 10.30 -20.51
C ASP A 484 -10.15 9.71 -19.97
N GLU A 485 -10.79 8.84 -20.74
CA GLU A 485 -12.08 8.23 -20.38
C GLU A 485 -11.92 7.15 -19.29
N LEU A 486 -10.72 6.56 -19.19
CA LEU A 486 -10.44 5.37 -18.38
C LEU A 486 -9.89 5.67 -16.98
N ILE A 487 -9.40 6.89 -16.74
CA ILE A 487 -8.74 7.27 -15.48
C ILE A 487 -9.66 7.18 -14.26
N ARG A 488 -10.99 7.14 -14.46
CA ARG A 488 -11.99 7.20 -13.39
C ARG A 488 -12.24 5.87 -12.65
N ILE A 489 -11.80 4.72 -13.18
CA ILE A 489 -12.33 3.39 -12.77
C ILE A 489 -11.27 2.44 -12.16
N VAL A 490 -10.20 2.97 -11.55
CA VAL A 490 -9.04 2.24 -10.97
C VAL A 490 -7.88 2.16 -11.96
N ALA A 491 -6.73 2.66 -11.49
CA ALA A 491 -5.64 3.19 -12.30
C ALA A 491 -4.43 2.25 -12.47
N LYS A 492 -4.58 0.94 -12.24
CA LYS A 492 -3.45 0.00 -12.32
C LYS A 492 -3.74 -1.13 -13.29
N GLY A 493 -2.80 -1.35 -14.21
CA GLY A 493 -2.78 -2.55 -15.06
C GLY A 493 -2.62 -3.82 -14.23
N LEU A 494 -3.33 -4.86 -14.65
CA LEU A 494 -3.33 -6.20 -14.11
C LEU A 494 -2.82 -7.18 -15.17
N ASP A 495 -2.32 -8.33 -14.73
CA ASP A 495 -1.84 -9.39 -15.60
C ASP A 495 -2.86 -10.55 -15.64
N ILE A 496 -3.01 -11.18 -16.81
CA ILE A 496 -3.77 -12.44 -16.97
C ILE A 496 -2.84 -13.61 -16.70
N TYR A 497 -3.34 -14.58 -15.95
CA TYR A 497 -2.67 -15.85 -15.70
C TYR A 497 -3.54 -17.02 -16.17
N GLU A 498 -2.94 -17.95 -16.90
CA GLU A 498 -3.63 -19.16 -17.35
C GLU A 498 -3.49 -20.29 -16.33
N VAL A 499 -4.62 -20.87 -15.92
CA VAL A 499 -4.68 -22.07 -15.08
C VAL A 499 -5.67 -23.03 -15.72
N ASN A 500 -5.22 -24.26 -16.02
CA ASN A 500 -6.05 -25.29 -16.68
C ASN A 500 -6.77 -24.79 -17.96
N ARG A 501 -6.05 -24.03 -18.81
CA ARG A 501 -6.57 -23.41 -20.05
C ARG A 501 -7.68 -22.36 -19.86
N LYS A 502 -7.86 -21.86 -18.63
CA LYS A 502 -8.74 -20.73 -18.32
C LYS A 502 -7.92 -19.53 -17.91
N SER A 503 -8.40 -18.34 -18.28
CA SER A 503 -7.73 -17.06 -18.00
C SER A 503 -8.25 -16.47 -16.69
N TYR A 504 -7.34 -16.04 -15.82
CA TYR A 504 -7.68 -15.44 -14.53
C TYR A 504 -7.00 -14.10 -14.33
N VAL A 505 -7.69 -13.18 -13.66
CA VAL A 505 -7.13 -11.92 -13.19
C VAL A 505 -7.31 -11.79 -11.67
N ASN A 506 -6.24 -11.37 -10.99
CA ASN A 506 -6.31 -11.10 -9.55
C ASN A 506 -6.51 -9.60 -9.29
N VAL A 507 -7.53 -9.27 -8.50
CA VAL A 507 -7.75 -7.90 -8.01
C VAL A 507 -7.43 -7.87 -6.51
N LEU A 508 -6.41 -7.09 -6.13
CA LEU A 508 -5.94 -7.04 -4.74
C LEU A 508 -6.94 -6.39 -3.79
N SER A 509 -7.57 -5.29 -4.20
CA SER A 509 -8.47 -4.47 -3.38
C SER A 509 -9.93 -4.77 -3.67
N ARG A 510 -10.78 -4.72 -2.65
CA ARG A 510 -12.24 -4.70 -2.86
C ARG A 510 -12.60 -3.41 -3.59
N LEU A 511 -13.29 -3.56 -4.72
CA LEU A 511 -13.66 -2.45 -5.57
C LEU A 511 -15.02 -1.89 -5.15
N THR A 512 -15.23 -0.61 -5.42
CA THR A 512 -16.53 0.01 -5.28
C THR A 512 -16.63 1.27 -6.13
N LYS A 513 -17.85 1.60 -6.59
CA LYS A 513 -18.15 2.86 -7.26
C LYS A 513 -17.97 3.99 -6.27
N GLU A 514 -17.22 5.02 -6.66
CA GLU A 514 -17.32 6.32 -5.99
C GLU A 514 -18.77 6.78 -6.10
N ARG A 515 -19.49 6.82 -4.97
CA ARG A 515 -20.72 7.61 -4.93
C ARG A 515 -20.27 9.04 -5.16
N ASN A 516 -20.55 9.60 -6.33
CA ASN A 516 -20.41 11.04 -6.58
C ASN A 516 -20.97 11.75 -5.35
N LYS A 517 -20.09 12.41 -4.59
CA LYS A 517 -20.54 13.32 -3.55
C LYS A 517 -21.27 14.43 -4.29
N ILE A 518 -22.60 14.48 -4.09
CA ILE A 518 -23.42 15.66 -4.39
C ILE A 518 -22.86 16.83 -3.60
#